data_AF-A0A7C6APK3-F1
#
_entry.id   AF-A0A7C6APK3-F1
#
_cell.length_a   1.000
_cell.length_b   1.000
_cell.length_c   1.000
_cell.angle_alpha   90.00
_cell.angle_beta   90.00
_cell.angle_gamma   90.00
#
_symmetry.space_group_name_H-M   'P 1'
#
loop_
_entity.id
_entity.type
_entity.pdbx_description
1 polymer ?
#
loop_
_entity_poly.entity_id
_entity_poly.type
_entity_poly.pdbx_seq_one_letter_code
_entity_poly.pdbx_strand_id
1 'polypeptide(L)'
;MLFAVFCALCLVGIGIKLALDYRKRPALVARPVSRIGPIVLPADRYYHPGHTWAKPVGAGEVLVGLDAFARRIVGDVRAIDLPSPGERVEQGRRLWTLRFDGRALDQPAPLDGEVIEVNEEILRHPERLREDPYERGWILKVRPRDEQCCVANLFASDLAKKWVELAIQDLQRSHSPFAGAVLQDGGELMEGIAKYLSEAQWEQFRKRYFPVA
;
A
#
# COMPACT_ATOMS: atom_id res chain seq x y z
N MET A 1 -58.31 -11.71 12.46
CA MET A 1 -57.23 -12.50 11.82
C MET A 1 -56.93 -11.97 10.42
N LEU A 2 -56.43 -10.73 10.30
CA LEU A 2 -56.17 -10.13 8.98
C LEU A 2 -55.01 -9.10 9.04
N PHE A 3 -53.85 -9.51 9.57
CA PHE A 3 -52.64 -8.65 9.55
C PHE A 3 -51.34 -9.41 9.23
N ALA A 4 -51.37 -10.74 9.07
CA ALA A 4 -50.17 -11.55 8.91
C ALA A 4 -49.78 -11.86 7.45
N VAL A 5 -50.59 -11.50 6.44
CA VAL A 5 -50.38 -11.95 5.05
C VAL A 5 -49.62 -10.91 4.19
N PHE A 6 -49.49 -9.66 4.64
CA PHE A 6 -48.79 -8.62 3.87
C PHE A 6 -47.27 -8.58 4.07
N CYS A 7 -46.72 -9.29 5.06
CA CYS A 7 -45.28 -9.23 5.36
C CYS A 7 -44.43 -10.17 4.46
N ALA A 8 -45.03 -11.26 3.95
CA ALA A 8 -44.30 -12.25 3.16
C ALA A 8 -44.05 -11.86 1.69
N LEU A 9 -44.87 -10.97 1.12
CA LEU A 9 -44.75 -10.56 -0.29
C LEU A 9 -43.71 -9.44 -0.52
N CYS A 10 -43.39 -8.63 0.50
CA CYS A 10 -42.34 -7.61 0.39
C CYS A 10 -40.92 -8.22 0.36
N LEU A 11 -40.67 -9.30 1.10
CA LEU A 11 -39.33 -9.92 1.18
C LEU A 11 -38.97 -10.71 -0.10
N VAL A 12 -39.95 -11.34 -0.76
CA VAL A 12 -39.73 -12.06 -2.03
C VAL A 12 -39.46 -11.08 -3.18
N GLY A 13 -40.15 -9.93 -3.21
CA GLY A 13 -39.93 -8.89 -4.23
C GLY A 13 -38.56 -8.20 -4.14
N ILE A 14 -38.04 -8.01 -2.92
CA ILE A 14 -36.70 -7.44 -2.68
C ILE A 14 -35.60 -8.45 -3.05
N GLY A 15 -35.78 -9.73 -2.70
CA GLY A 15 -34.83 -10.81 -3.02
C GLY A 15 -34.67 -11.05 -4.52
N ILE A 16 -35.77 -10.99 -5.29
CA ILE A 16 -35.73 -11.17 -6.75
C ILE A 16 -35.12 -9.96 -7.46
N LYS A 17 -35.34 -8.73 -6.98
CA LYS A 17 -34.65 -7.54 -7.51
C LYS A 17 -33.14 -7.60 -7.29
N LEU A 18 -32.67 -8.02 -6.10
CA LEU A 18 -31.24 -8.19 -5.81
C LEU A 18 -30.59 -9.31 -6.67
N ALA A 19 -31.30 -10.42 -6.90
CA ALA A 19 -30.80 -11.52 -7.72
C ALA A 19 -30.79 -11.19 -9.24
N LEU A 20 -31.71 -10.34 -9.71
CA LEU A 20 -31.75 -9.89 -11.10
C LEU A 20 -30.80 -8.72 -11.39
N ASP A 21 -30.45 -7.90 -10.39
CA ASP A 21 -29.41 -6.88 -10.52
C ASP A 21 -27.99 -7.49 -10.55
N TYR A 22 -27.79 -8.65 -9.91
CA TYR A 22 -26.53 -9.39 -9.99
C TYR A 22 -26.19 -9.82 -11.43
N ARG A 23 -27.21 -10.04 -12.28
CA ARG A 23 -27.07 -10.38 -13.71
C ARG A 23 -26.70 -9.20 -14.63
N LYS A 24 -26.74 -7.95 -14.13
CA LYS A 24 -26.40 -6.75 -14.91
C LYS A 24 -25.04 -6.15 -14.55
N ARG A 25 -24.16 -6.89 -13.89
CA ARG A 25 -22.75 -6.51 -13.88
C ARG A 25 -22.20 -6.76 -15.28
N PRO A 26 -21.59 -5.76 -15.95
CA PRO A 26 -20.84 -6.06 -17.17
C PRO A 26 -19.87 -7.20 -16.83
N ALA A 27 -19.82 -8.22 -17.68
CA ALA A 27 -18.78 -9.24 -17.58
C ALA A 27 -17.46 -8.51 -17.32
N LEU A 28 -16.71 -8.92 -16.30
CA LEU A 28 -15.37 -8.41 -16.03
C LEU A 28 -14.56 -8.60 -17.31
N VAL A 29 -14.54 -7.58 -18.16
CA VAL A 29 -13.63 -7.50 -19.28
C VAL A 29 -12.27 -7.52 -18.62
N ALA A 30 -11.56 -8.63 -18.77
CA ALA A 30 -10.19 -8.76 -18.31
C ALA A 30 -9.39 -7.67 -19.02
N ARG A 31 -9.26 -6.51 -18.35
CA ARG A 31 -8.33 -5.47 -18.78
C ARG A 31 -6.95 -6.10 -18.72
N PRO A 32 -6.12 -5.97 -19.77
CA PRO A 32 -4.77 -6.50 -19.73
C PRO A 32 -4.08 -5.89 -18.51
N VAL A 33 -3.69 -6.73 -17.58
CA VAL A 33 -2.87 -6.31 -16.45
C VAL A 33 -1.59 -5.77 -17.08
N SER A 34 -1.33 -4.48 -16.90
CA SER A 34 -0.08 -3.86 -17.34
C SER A 34 1.06 -4.63 -16.68
N ARG A 35 1.85 -5.34 -17.49
CA ARG A 35 3.07 -6.02 -17.06
C ARG A 35 4.06 -4.95 -16.60
N ILE A 36 4.49 -5.00 -15.35
CA ILE A 36 5.47 -4.05 -14.83
C ILE A 36 6.59 -4.89 -14.23
N GLY A 37 7.82 -4.62 -14.67
CA GLY A 37 9.02 -5.40 -14.40
C GLY A 37 9.42 -5.52 -12.92
N PRO A 38 10.66 -5.99 -12.65
CA PRO A 38 11.07 -6.44 -11.32
C PRO A 38 10.99 -5.32 -10.26
N ILE A 39 10.70 -5.69 -9.02
CA ILE A 39 10.76 -4.77 -7.88
C ILE A 39 12.23 -4.46 -7.59
N VAL A 40 12.60 -3.18 -7.76
CA VAL A 40 13.96 -2.69 -7.53
C VAL A 40 14.03 -2.02 -6.17
N LEU A 41 15.03 -2.37 -5.36
CA LEU A 41 15.32 -1.71 -4.09
C LEU A 41 16.75 -1.13 -4.16
N PRO A 42 16.90 0.19 -4.36
CA PRO A 42 18.20 0.85 -4.28
C PRO A 42 18.96 0.55 -2.97
N ALA A 43 20.28 0.36 -3.06
CA ALA A 43 21.13 0.04 -1.91
C ALA A 43 21.54 1.27 -1.08
N ASP A 44 21.24 2.48 -1.58
CA ASP A 44 21.63 3.76 -0.98
C ASP A 44 20.70 4.22 0.16
N ARG A 45 19.78 3.36 0.61
CA ARG A 45 18.74 3.68 1.58
C ARG A 45 18.33 2.49 2.43
N TYR A 46 17.57 2.78 3.47
CA TYR A 46 17.02 1.83 4.42
C TYR A 46 15.52 1.62 4.18
N TYR A 47 14.98 0.46 4.60
CA TYR A 47 13.59 0.08 4.37
C TYR A 47 12.94 -0.43 5.65
N HIS A 48 11.78 0.12 5.99
CA HIS A 48 10.97 -0.35 7.11
C HIS A 48 10.12 -1.56 6.67
N PRO A 49 9.83 -2.55 7.55
CA PRO A 49 8.97 -3.69 7.24
C PRO A 49 7.55 -3.32 6.76
N GLY A 50 7.12 -2.09 7.02
CA GLY A 50 5.87 -1.51 6.50
C GLY A 50 6.00 -0.81 5.16
N HIS A 51 7.11 -0.99 4.44
CA HIS A 51 7.36 -0.52 3.07
C HIS A 51 7.51 1.00 2.87
N THR A 52 7.94 1.71 3.92
CA THR A 52 8.53 3.05 3.77
C THR A 52 10.04 2.95 3.68
N TRP A 53 10.67 3.84 2.91
CA TRP A 53 12.13 3.90 2.78
C TRP A 53 12.69 5.20 3.37
N ALA A 54 13.95 5.18 3.77
CA ALA A 54 14.69 6.29 4.37
C ALA A 54 16.07 6.45 3.72
N LYS A 55 16.31 7.55 2.98
CA LYS A 55 17.58 7.87 2.29
C LYS A 55 18.26 9.07 2.95
N PRO A 56 19.42 8.90 3.60
CA PRO A 56 20.22 10.02 4.07
C PRO A 56 20.70 10.89 2.90
N VAL A 57 20.57 12.22 3.00
CA VAL A 57 20.97 13.16 1.93
C VAL A 57 22.01 14.20 2.35
N GLY A 58 22.56 14.06 3.56
CA GLY A 58 23.55 14.98 4.14
C GLY A 58 22.93 15.94 5.15
N ALA A 59 23.78 16.68 5.89
CA ALA A 59 23.37 17.66 6.91
C ALA A 59 22.41 17.12 8.01
N GLY A 60 22.42 15.80 8.25
CA GLY A 60 21.48 15.18 9.20
C GLY A 60 20.03 15.15 8.70
N GLU A 61 19.79 15.20 7.39
CA GLU A 61 18.45 15.09 6.80
C GLU A 61 18.24 13.75 6.11
N VAL A 62 16.99 13.27 6.16
CA VAL A 62 16.58 12.01 5.56
C VAL A 62 15.34 12.22 4.70
N LEU A 63 15.42 11.79 3.44
CA LEU A 63 14.25 11.67 2.58
C LEU A 63 13.51 10.38 2.90
N VAL A 64 12.17 10.47 2.93
CA VAL A 64 11.28 9.35 3.23
C VAL A 64 10.26 9.19 2.12
N GLY A 65 9.99 7.95 1.70
CA GLY A 65 9.03 7.66 0.63
C GLY A 65 8.46 6.25 0.69
N LEU A 66 7.69 5.89 -0.34
CA LEU A 66 7.02 4.59 -0.48
C LEU A 66 7.85 3.67 -1.40
N ASP A 67 8.06 2.41 -1.02
CA ASP A 67 8.80 1.48 -1.88
C ASP A 67 7.95 0.93 -3.06
N ALA A 68 8.63 0.33 -4.03
CA ALA A 68 8.01 -0.23 -5.22
C ALA A 68 7.07 -1.42 -4.93
N PHE A 69 7.29 -2.17 -3.85
CA PHE A 69 6.39 -3.24 -3.45
C PHE A 69 5.05 -2.63 -3.00
N ALA A 70 5.07 -1.69 -2.05
CA ALA A 70 3.87 -1.04 -1.58
C ALA A 70 3.12 -0.32 -2.68
N ARG A 71 3.83 0.44 -3.52
CA ARG A 71 3.24 1.08 -4.70
C ARG A 71 2.53 0.04 -5.56
N ARG A 72 3.17 -1.08 -5.90
CA ARG A 72 2.54 -2.13 -6.70
C ARG A 72 1.28 -2.68 -6.06
N ILE A 73 1.27 -2.90 -4.75
CA ILE A 73 0.08 -3.41 -4.04
C ILE A 73 -1.10 -2.43 -4.09
N VAL A 74 -0.86 -1.15 -3.80
CA VAL A 74 -1.92 -0.13 -3.74
C VAL A 74 -2.39 0.32 -5.13
N GLY A 75 -1.52 0.24 -6.14
CA GLY A 75 -1.80 0.74 -7.48
C GLY A 75 -1.92 2.26 -7.51
N ASP A 76 -3.01 2.77 -8.10
CA ASP A 76 -3.25 4.21 -8.24
C ASP A 76 -3.64 4.88 -6.91
N VAL A 77 -2.71 5.63 -6.34
CA VAL A 77 -2.96 6.50 -5.19
C VAL A 77 -3.63 7.77 -5.65
N ARG A 78 -4.76 8.09 -5.01
CA ARG A 78 -5.59 9.28 -5.29
C ARG A 78 -5.26 10.45 -4.39
N ALA A 79 -4.85 10.18 -3.15
CA ALA A 79 -4.46 11.19 -2.19
C ALA A 79 -3.56 10.60 -1.11
N ILE A 80 -2.80 11.46 -0.45
CA ILE A 80 -1.95 11.11 0.68
C ILE A 80 -2.25 12.10 1.80
N ASP A 81 -2.69 11.59 2.95
CA ASP A 81 -2.88 12.40 4.15
C ASP A 81 -1.53 12.47 4.89
N LEU A 82 -0.91 13.65 4.89
CA LEU A 82 0.44 13.87 5.41
C LEU A 82 0.43 14.68 6.72
N PRO A 83 1.44 14.48 7.58
CA PRO A 83 1.71 15.37 8.70
C PRO A 83 2.27 16.71 8.19
N SER A 84 2.10 17.75 8.99
CA SER A 84 2.62 19.08 8.73
C SER A 84 4.11 19.18 9.07
N PRO A 85 4.88 20.05 8.41
CA PRO A 85 6.21 20.42 8.89
C PRO A 85 6.16 20.91 10.36
N GLY A 86 7.13 20.47 11.16
CA GLY A 86 7.21 20.69 12.61
C GLY A 86 6.59 19.57 13.45
N GLU A 87 5.84 18.64 12.84
CA GLU A 87 5.29 17.49 13.57
C GLU A 87 6.36 16.44 13.86
N ARG A 88 6.26 15.83 15.05
CA ARG A 88 7.13 14.73 15.47
C ARG A 88 6.61 13.40 14.95
N VAL A 89 7.53 12.53 14.56
CA VAL A 89 7.26 11.19 14.06
C VAL A 89 8.06 10.17 14.86
N GLU A 90 7.47 9.00 15.08
CA GLU A 90 8.05 7.90 15.84
C GLU A 90 8.13 6.65 14.96
N GLN A 91 9.27 5.96 14.97
CA GLN A 91 9.50 4.76 14.17
C GLN A 91 8.38 3.73 14.43
N GLY A 92 7.84 3.17 13.34
CA GLY A 92 6.78 2.17 13.40
C GLY A 92 5.37 2.74 13.62
N ARG A 93 5.24 3.96 14.15
CA ARG A 93 3.93 4.65 14.26
C ARG A 93 3.49 5.19 12.90
N ARG A 94 2.19 5.44 12.77
CA ARG A 94 1.60 6.02 11.54
C ARG A 94 2.28 7.34 11.19
N LEU A 95 2.90 7.37 10.02
CA LEU A 95 3.48 8.56 9.39
C LEU A 95 2.46 9.24 8.47
N TRP A 96 1.84 8.49 7.55
CA TRP A 96 0.83 9.02 6.64
C TRP A 96 -0.21 7.96 6.29
N THR A 97 -1.28 8.39 5.62
CA THR A 97 -2.33 7.49 5.11
C THR A 97 -2.47 7.65 3.60
N LEU A 98 -2.33 6.54 2.86
CA LEU A 98 -2.59 6.49 1.42
C LEU A 98 -4.08 6.26 1.16
N ARG A 99 -4.68 7.00 0.23
CA ARG A 99 -6.05 6.77 -0.25
C ARG A 99 -6.04 6.28 -1.70
N PHE A 100 -6.63 5.12 -1.94
CA PHE A 100 -6.67 4.47 -3.25
C PHE A 100 -7.90 3.57 -3.32
N ASP A 101 -8.53 3.44 -4.49
CA ASP A 101 -9.65 2.50 -4.74
C ASP A 101 -10.70 2.31 -3.61
N GLY A 102 -11.05 3.40 -2.90
CA GLY A 102 -12.08 3.40 -1.85
C GLY A 102 -11.56 2.96 -0.48
N ARG A 103 -10.26 2.71 -0.38
CA ARG A 103 -9.55 2.22 0.80
C ARG A 103 -8.54 3.23 1.31
N ALA A 104 -8.12 2.98 2.54
CA ALA A 104 -7.03 3.67 3.22
C ALA A 104 -5.96 2.66 3.65
N LEU A 105 -4.70 3.06 3.58
CA LEU A 105 -3.57 2.30 4.11
C LEU A 105 -2.64 3.23 4.87
N ASP A 106 -2.55 3.02 6.17
CA ASP A 106 -1.57 3.69 7.01
C ASP A 106 -0.17 3.14 6.71
N GLN A 107 0.80 4.04 6.73
CA GLN A 107 2.20 3.73 6.48
C GLN A 107 3.03 4.21 7.67
N PRO A 108 3.97 3.39 8.16
CA PRO A 108 4.74 3.71 9.36
C PRO A 108 5.91 4.64 9.06
N ALA A 109 6.34 5.40 10.07
CA ALA A 109 7.58 6.16 9.98
C ALA A 109 8.78 5.20 10.02
N PRO A 110 9.78 5.37 9.14
CA PRO A 110 10.97 4.52 9.18
C PRO A 110 11.94 4.90 10.31
N LEU A 111 11.80 6.09 10.90
CA LEU A 111 12.71 6.60 11.93
C LEU A 111 12.01 7.64 12.82
N ASP A 112 12.58 7.88 13.99
CA ASP A 112 12.18 8.98 14.89
C ASP A 112 12.72 10.32 14.41
N GLY A 113 11.90 11.37 14.44
CA GLY A 113 12.35 12.70 14.05
C GLY A 113 11.26 13.75 13.99
N GLU A 114 11.56 14.81 13.26
CA GLU A 114 10.66 15.92 12.97
C GLU A 114 10.51 16.09 11.46
N VAL A 115 9.28 16.24 10.98
CA VAL A 115 9.00 16.54 9.57
C VAL A 115 9.48 17.95 9.29
N ILE A 116 10.35 18.13 8.30
CA ILE A 116 10.89 19.45 7.94
C ILE A 116 10.42 19.91 6.56
N GLU A 117 9.99 18.99 5.70
CA GLU A 117 9.52 19.31 4.36
C GLU A 117 8.54 18.26 3.85
N VAL A 118 7.60 18.70 3.01
CA VAL A 118 6.68 17.85 2.25
C VAL A 118 6.97 18.02 0.77
N ASN A 119 6.98 16.92 0.01
CA ASN A 119 7.06 17.00 -1.44
C ASN A 119 5.72 17.44 -2.04
N GLU A 120 5.60 18.74 -2.23
CA GLU A 120 4.45 19.41 -2.87
C GLU A 120 4.11 18.86 -4.26
N GLU A 121 5.10 18.34 -4.99
CA GLU A 121 4.89 17.72 -6.30
C GLU A 121 4.06 16.45 -6.17
N ILE A 122 4.42 15.57 -5.23
CA ILE A 122 3.73 14.30 -4.99
C ILE A 122 2.38 14.51 -4.33
N LEU A 123 2.25 15.54 -3.49
CA LEU A 123 0.96 15.88 -2.89
C LEU A 123 -0.08 16.29 -3.95
N ARG A 124 0.33 17.07 -4.96
CA ARG A 124 -0.54 17.46 -6.09
C ARG A 124 -0.70 16.37 -7.14
N HIS A 125 0.31 15.53 -7.31
CA HIS A 125 0.40 14.52 -8.37
C HIS A 125 0.80 13.14 -7.81
N PRO A 126 -0.05 12.51 -6.98
CA PRO A 126 0.27 11.23 -6.33
C PRO A 126 0.46 10.06 -7.32
N GLU A 127 0.00 10.21 -8.56
CA GLU A 127 0.24 9.30 -9.67
C GLU A 127 1.74 9.15 -9.99
N ARG A 128 2.57 10.17 -9.74
CA ARG A 128 4.01 10.16 -10.04
C ARG A 128 4.80 9.15 -9.23
N LEU A 129 4.27 8.72 -8.08
CA LEU A 129 4.81 7.58 -7.32
C LEU A 129 4.90 6.29 -8.14
N ARG A 130 4.12 6.16 -9.22
CA ARG A 130 4.17 5.04 -10.17
C ARG A 130 5.42 5.08 -11.06
N GLU A 131 5.85 6.27 -11.45
CA GLU A 131 6.94 6.45 -12.42
C GLU A 131 8.32 6.36 -11.76
N ASP A 132 8.47 6.99 -10.60
CA ASP A 132 9.75 7.13 -9.93
C ASP A 132 9.55 7.19 -8.41
N PRO A 133 9.34 6.04 -7.73
CA PRO A 133 9.08 6.01 -6.29
C PRO A 133 10.30 6.36 -5.43
N TYR A 134 11.49 6.49 -6.03
CA TYR A 134 12.76 6.57 -5.29
C TYR A 134 13.48 7.90 -5.42
N GLU A 135 13.46 8.55 -6.58
CA GLU A 135 14.14 9.84 -6.76
C GLU A 135 13.12 10.97 -6.69
N ARG A 136 12.23 11.13 -7.67
CA ARG A 136 11.18 12.18 -7.62
C ARG A 136 10.03 11.86 -6.66
N GLY A 137 9.87 10.60 -6.29
CA GLY A 137 8.79 10.07 -5.44
C GLY A 137 9.04 10.12 -3.94
N TRP A 138 10.06 10.85 -3.45
CA TRP A 138 10.15 11.15 -2.03
C TRP A 138 8.89 11.92 -1.58
N ILE A 139 8.41 11.67 -0.37
CA ILE A 139 7.13 12.19 0.13
C ILE A 139 7.36 13.21 1.24
N LEU A 140 8.23 12.88 2.19
CA LEU A 140 8.59 13.74 3.31
C LEU A 140 10.10 13.85 3.43
N LYS A 141 10.57 14.96 3.99
CA LYS A 141 11.91 15.09 4.53
C LYS A 141 11.81 15.17 6.05
N VAL A 142 12.65 14.40 6.73
CA VAL A 142 12.66 14.28 8.19
C VAL A 142 14.05 14.62 8.70
N ARG A 143 14.11 15.41 9.78
CA ARG A 143 15.31 15.57 10.60
C ARG A 143 15.26 14.53 11.72
N PRO A 144 16.16 13.54 11.74
CA PRO A 144 16.23 12.55 12.82
C PRO A 144 16.49 13.24 14.16
N ARG A 145 15.95 12.65 15.23
CA ARG A 145 16.15 13.17 16.59
C ARG A 145 17.60 13.03 17.07
N ASP A 146 18.24 11.93 16.71
CA ASP A 146 19.63 11.63 17.04
C ASP A 146 20.47 11.59 15.76
N GLU A 147 21.71 12.10 15.82
CA GLU A 147 22.62 12.20 14.65
C GLU A 147 22.90 10.85 13.98
N GLN A 148 22.79 9.77 14.75
CA GLN A 148 22.73 8.42 14.23
C GLN A 148 21.27 8.13 13.88
N CYS A 149 20.93 8.18 12.59
CA CYS A 149 19.65 7.66 12.11
C CYS A 149 19.42 6.30 12.79
N CYS A 150 18.36 6.16 13.56
CA CYS A 150 18.05 4.90 14.22
C CYS A 150 17.68 3.89 13.12
N VAL A 151 18.68 3.19 12.60
CA VAL A 151 18.52 2.14 11.59
C VAL A 151 18.09 0.81 12.21
N ALA A 152 17.88 0.80 13.53
CA ALA A 152 17.26 -0.32 14.21
C ALA A 152 15.93 -0.64 13.51
N ASN A 153 15.64 -1.94 13.35
CA ASN A 153 14.43 -2.42 12.67
C ASN A 153 14.29 -2.08 11.18
N LEU A 154 15.36 -1.61 10.52
CA LEU A 154 15.35 -1.36 9.07
C LEU A 154 16.21 -2.38 8.32
N PHE A 155 15.81 -2.67 7.08
CA PHE A 155 16.56 -3.48 6.13
C PHE A 155 17.44 -2.59 5.23
N ALA A 156 18.60 -3.09 4.83
CA ALA A 156 19.51 -2.41 3.89
C ALA A 156 20.06 -3.41 2.86
N SER A 157 20.50 -2.88 1.71
CA SER A 157 21.24 -3.63 0.68
C SER A 157 20.59 -4.99 0.34
N ASP A 158 21.35 -6.08 0.40
CA ASP A 158 20.86 -7.41 0.02
C ASP A 158 19.83 -7.98 1.01
N LEU A 159 19.84 -7.53 2.26
CA LEU A 159 18.82 -7.93 3.22
C LEU A 159 17.44 -7.37 2.83
N ALA A 160 17.39 -6.13 2.33
CA ALA A 160 16.15 -5.54 1.83
C ALA A 160 15.60 -6.32 0.63
N LYS A 161 16.47 -6.68 -0.32
CA LYS A 161 16.10 -7.52 -1.49
C LYS A 161 15.54 -8.87 -1.03
N LYS A 162 16.27 -9.56 -0.15
CA LYS A 162 15.87 -10.87 0.40
C LYS A 162 14.53 -10.79 1.11
N TRP A 163 14.30 -9.73 1.89
CA TRP A 163 13.04 -9.50 2.60
C TRP A 163 11.86 -9.37 1.63
N VAL A 164 11.97 -8.54 0.59
CA VAL A 164 10.90 -8.38 -0.40
C VAL A 164 10.72 -9.64 -1.25
N GLU A 165 11.79 -10.33 -1.64
CA GLU A 165 11.70 -11.62 -2.32
C GLU A 165 10.92 -12.64 -1.49
N LEU A 166 11.19 -12.73 -0.18
CA LEU A 166 10.45 -13.61 0.72
C LEU A 166 8.99 -13.19 0.87
N ALA A 167 8.69 -11.88 0.92
CA ALA A 167 7.32 -11.39 0.95
C ALA A 167 6.54 -11.76 -0.33
N ILE A 168 7.18 -11.64 -1.50
CA ILE A 168 6.59 -12.07 -2.79
C ILE A 168 6.38 -13.59 -2.81
N GLN A 169 7.35 -14.38 -2.36
CA GLN A 169 7.22 -15.84 -2.28
C GLN A 169 6.13 -16.27 -1.29
N ASP A 170 6.02 -15.60 -0.14
CA ASP A 170 4.96 -15.82 0.84
C ASP A 170 3.60 -15.51 0.21
N LEU A 171 3.47 -14.39 -0.51
CA LEU A 171 2.26 -14.03 -1.23
C LEU A 171 1.89 -15.09 -2.30
N GLN A 172 2.87 -15.60 -3.04
CA GLN A 172 2.70 -16.66 -4.04
C GLN A 172 2.24 -17.99 -3.44
N ARG A 173 2.75 -18.36 -2.27
CA ARG A 173 2.45 -19.64 -1.60
C ARG A 173 1.19 -19.59 -0.76
N SER A 174 0.85 -18.40 -0.24
CA SER A 174 -0.39 -18.20 0.48
C SER A 174 -1.52 -18.70 -0.42
N HIS A 175 -2.36 -19.61 0.07
CA HIS A 175 -3.56 -20.11 -0.62
C HIS A 175 -4.65 -19.02 -0.72
N SER A 176 -4.20 -17.78 -0.84
CA SER A 176 -4.98 -16.59 -1.01
C SER A 176 -5.69 -16.67 -2.37
N PRO A 177 -6.86 -16.04 -2.55
CA PRO A 177 -7.49 -15.85 -3.88
C PRO A 177 -6.56 -15.30 -4.97
N PHE A 178 -5.34 -14.88 -4.59
CA PHE A 178 -4.28 -14.37 -5.44
C PHE A 178 -3.36 -15.39 -6.08
N ALA A 179 -3.57 -16.70 -5.89
CA ALA A 179 -2.80 -17.70 -6.66
C ALA A 179 -2.83 -17.36 -8.17
N GLY A 180 -3.97 -16.94 -8.72
CA GLY A 180 -4.04 -16.46 -10.11
C GLY A 180 -3.30 -15.15 -10.41
N ALA A 181 -3.08 -14.30 -9.41
CA ALA A 181 -2.50 -12.96 -9.55
C ALA A 181 -0.96 -12.92 -9.56
N VAL A 182 -0.31 -14.08 -9.45
CA VAL A 182 1.15 -14.22 -9.40
C VAL A 182 1.67 -15.41 -10.21
N LEU A 183 0.79 -16.30 -10.70
CA LEU A 183 1.18 -17.61 -11.22
C LEU A 183 1.21 -17.79 -12.75
N GLN A 184 0.63 -16.91 -13.57
CA GLN A 184 0.53 -17.24 -15.02
C GLN A 184 1.78 -16.91 -15.85
N ASP A 185 2.60 -15.93 -15.46
CA ASP A 185 3.68 -15.39 -16.31
C ASP A 185 5.07 -15.36 -15.63
N GLY A 186 5.30 -16.11 -14.55
CA GLY A 186 6.66 -16.26 -13.98
C GLY A 186 7.00 -15.42 -12.76
N GLY A 187 6.03 -15.11 -11.89
CA GLY A 187 6.28 -14.65 -10.52
C GLY A 187 6.24 -13.13 -10.30
N GLU A 188 5.81 -12.34 -11.28
CA GLU A 188 5.66 -10.89 -11.12
C GLU A 188 4.36 -10.51 -10.37
N LEU A 189 4.46 -9.51 -9.50
CA LEU A 189 3.35 -9.02 -8.69
C LEU A 189 2.37 -8.19 -9.54
N MET A 190 1.11 -8.61 -9.60
CA MET A 190 0.04 -7.82 -10.23
C MET A 190 -0.07 -6.43 -9.60
N GLU A 191 -0.32 -5.41 -10.42
CA GLU A 191 -0.53 -4.06 -9.91
C GLU A 191 -1.95 -3.85 -9.35
N GLY A 192 -2.02 -3.18 -8.21
CA GLY A 192 -3.26 -2.80 -7.55
C GLY A 192 -4.02 -4.01 -7.02
N ILE A 193 -3.34 -5.06 -6.53
CA ILE A 193 -4.01 -6.28 -6.06
C ILE A 193 -5.06 -6.01 -4.98
N ALA A 194 -4.90 -4.91 -4.24
CA ALA A 194 -5.84 -4.51 -3.21
C ALA A 194 -7.28 -4.42 -3.74
N LYS A 195 -7.49 -3.93 -4.97
CA LYS A 195 -8.83 -3.80 -5.58
C LYS A 195 -9.59 -5.12 -5.75
N TYR A 196 -8.86 -6.23 -5.79
CA TYR A 196 -9.43 -7.56 -6.02
C TYR A 196 -9.70 -8.33 -4.73
N LEU A 197 -9.38 -7.75 -3.58
CA LEU A 197 -9.62 -8.38 -2.28
C LEU A 197 -10.99 -8.06 -1.72
N SER A 198 -11.62 -9.04 -1.06
CA SER A 198 -12.69 -8.75 -0.11
C SER A 198 -12.12 -7.97 1.09
N GLU A 199 -12.99 -7.29 1.84
CA GLU A 199 -12.56 -6.54 3.04
C GLU A 199 -11.85 -7.43 4.07
N ALA A 200 -12.33 -8.66 4.28
CA ALA A 200 -11.68 -9.61 5.20
C ALA A 200 -10.28 -10.01 4.73
N GLN A 201 -10.11 -10.23 3.42
CA GLN A 201 -8.81 -10.57 2.84
C GLN A 201 -7.85 -9.37 2.87
N TRP A 202 -8.36 -8.17 2.64
CA TRP A 202 -7.60 -6.93 2.77
C TRP A 202 -7.11 -6.70 4.20
N GLU A 203 -7.97 -6.91 5.19
CA GLU A 203 -7.61 -6.78 6.60
C GLU A 203 -6.49 -7.76 6.99
N GLN A 204 -6.57 -9.01 6.52
CA GLN A 204 -5.51 -9.99 6.75
C GLN A 204 -4.23 -9.61 6.01
N PHE A 205 -4.34 -9.17 4.75
CA PHE A 205 -3.21 -8.76 3.92
C PHE A 205 -2.46 -7.59 4.56
N ARG A 206 -3.17 -6.52 4.93
CA ARG A 206 -2.53 -5.32 5.49
C ARG A 206 -1.82 -5.61 6.81
N LYS A 207 -2.40 -6.44 7.68
CA LYS A 207 -1.75 -6.86 8.94
C LYS A 207 -0.47 -7.64 8.70
N ARG A 208 -0.41 -8.42 7.62
CA ARG A 208 0.74 -9.26 7.28
C ARG A 208 1.88 -8.47 6.65
N TYR A 209 1.58 -7.59 5.70
CA TYR A 209 2.59 -6.94 4.86
C TYR A 209 2.79 -5.45 5.15
N PHE A 210 1.88 -4.79 5.88
CA PHE A 210 1.98 -3.37 6.24
C PHE A 210 1.83 -3.18 7.75
N PRO A 211 2.75 -3.73 8.56
CA PRO A 211 2.70 -3.53 10.00
C PRO A 211 2.88 -2.05 10.38
N VAL A 212 1.99 -1.57 11.25
CA VAL A 212 2.05 -0.27 11.93
C VAL A 212 1.82 -0.54 13.42
N ALA A 213 2.63 0.07 14.29
CA ALA A 213 2.68 -0.17 15.74
C ALA A 213 1.64 0.62 16.55
#